data_AF-A0A259TY29-F1
#
_entry.id   AF-A0A259TY29-F1
#
_cell.length_a   1.000
_cell.length_b   1.000
_cell.length_c   1.000
_cell.angle_alpha   90.00
_cell.angle_beta   90.00
_cell.angle_gamma   90.00
#
_symmetry.space_group_name_H-M   'P 1'
#
loop_
_entity.id
_entity.type
_entity.pdbx_description
1 polymer ?
#
loop_
_entity_poly.entity_id
_entity_poly.type
_entity_poly.pdbx_seq_one_letter_code
_entity_poly.pdbx_strand_id
1 'polypeptide(L)' 'MSDRTVQYVSTESGEVTSVLVPIELWREIGIKLATSPPKPSHPLLLGAMRERLLKSRKRAGGVPLDDVLRQFGIDRDA' A
#
# COMPACT_ATOMS: atom_id res chain seq x y z
N MET A 1 -6.35 -14.68 19.90
CA MET A 1 -7.16 -13.75 19.09
C MET A 1 -6.89 -12.36 19.64
N SER A 2 -5.96 -11.63 19.04
CA SER A 2 -5.57 -10.31 19.55
C SER A 2 -6.68 -9.32 19.31
N ASP A 3 -7.09 -8.63 20.38
CA ASP A 3 -8.17 -7.65 20.41
C ASP A 3 -7.89 -6.54 19.37
N ARG A 4 -8.65 -6.54 18.27
CA ARG A 4 -8.54 -5.56 17.17
C ARG A 4 -9.47 -4.38 17.41
N THR A 5 -9.58 -3.93 18.66
CA THR A 5 -10.51 -2.86 19.01
C THR A 5 -10.02 -1.54 18.46
N VAL A 6 -10.80 -0.99 17.53
CA VAL A 6 -10.64 0.38 17.02
C VAL A 6 -11.40 1.30 17.97
N GLN A 7 -10.76 2.37 18.41
CA GLN A 7 -11.40 3.38 19.25
C GLN A 7 -11.54 4.69 18.49
N TYR A 8 -12.67 5.36 18.68
CA TYR A 8 -12.94 6.66 18.09
C TYR A 8 -12.84 7.73 19.18
N VAL A 9 -12.13 8.81 18.86
CA VAL A 9 -12.00 9.97 19.74
C VAL A 9 -12.92 11.05 19.22
N SER A 10 -13.85 11.47 20.08
CA SER A 10 -14.83 12.50 19.76
C SER A 10 -14.62 13.76 20.62
N THR A 11 -15.02 14.90 20.07
CA THR A 11 -15.17 16.15 20.82
C THR A 11 -16.34 16.04 21.80
N GLU A 12 -16.47 17.03 22.70
CA GLU A 12 -17.61 17.15 23.60
C GLU A 12 -18.97 17.27 22.87
N SER A 13 -18.97 17.79 21.64
CA SER A 13 -20.16 17.83 20.77
C SER A 13 -20.49 16.50 20.10
N GLY A 14 -19.67 15.46 20.30
CA GLY A 14 -19.84 14.13 19.71
C GLY A 14 -19.22 13.97 18.33
N GLU A 15 -18.52 14.99 17.81
CA GLU A 15 -17.86 14.92 16.51
C GLU A 15 -16.57 14.12 16.58
N VAL A 16 -16.44 13.07 15.75
CA VAL A 16 -15.24 12.23 15.71
C VAL A 16 -14.09 12.99 15.05
N THR A 17 -12.98 13.18 15.78
CA THR A 17 -11.80 13.91 15.29
C THR A 17 -10.61 13.02 15.00
N SER A 18 -10.51 11.87 15.65
CA SER A 18 -9.43 10.93 15.41
C SER A 18 -9.82 9.48 15.74
N VAL A 19 -8.99 8.55 15.30
CA VAL A 19 -9.19 7.12 15.50
C VAL A 19 -7.88 6.50 16.02
N LEU A 20 -7.99 5.70 17.08
CA LEU A 20 -6.89 4.91 17.60
C LEU A 20 -7.05 3.48 17.08
N VAL A 21 -6.00 3.00 16.41
CA VAL A 21 -5.97 1.67 15.80
C VAL A 21 -4.76 0.89 16.31
N PRO A 22 -4.87 -0.44 16.47
CA PRO A 22 -3.71 -1.29 16.70
C PRO A 22 -2.68 -1.14 15.59
N ILE A 23 -1.38 -1.20 15.93
CA ILE A 23 -0.29 -0.93 14.99
C ILE A 23 -0.26 -1.94 13.83
N GLU A 24 -0.66 -3.19 14.09
CA GLU A 24 -0.80 -4.23 13.07
C GLU A 24 -1.88 -3.86 12.06
N LEU A 25 -3.02 -3.35 12.54
CA LEU A 25 -4.12 -2.89 11.67
C LEU A 25 -3.70 -1.67 10.85
N TRP A 26 -2.96 -0.72 11.44
CA TRP A 26 -2.42 0.42 10.71
C TRP A 26 -1.45 -0.01 9.61
N ARG A 27 -0.54 -0.95 9.91
CA ARG A 27 0.41 -1.51 8.93
C ARG A 27 -0.32 -2.24 7.80
N GLU A 28 -1.35 -3.03 8.11
CA GLU A 28 -2.20 -3.67 7.10
C GLU A 28 -2.89 -2.63 6.19
N ILE A 29 -3.40 -1.54 6.76
CA ILE A 29 -4.01 -0.44 6.00
C ILE A 29 -2.96 0.28 5.15
N GLY A 30 -1.79 0.60 5.70
CA GLY A 30 -0.69 1.24 4.97
C GLY A 30 -0.18 0.38 3.81
N ILE A 31 -0.02 -0.93 4.02
CA ILE A 31 0.31 -1.89 2.97
C ILE A 31 -0.81 -1.95 1.93
N LYS A 32 -2.08 -2.01 2.34
CA LYS A 32 -3.21 -1.94 1.39
C LYS A 32 -3.24 -0.63 0.63
N LEU A 33 -2.93 0.52 1.23
CA LEU A 33 -2.86 1.80 0.53
C LEU A 33 -1.66 1.85 -0.45
N ALA A 34 -0.56 1.20 -0.11
CA ALA A 34 0.62 1.08 -0.97
C ALA A 34 0.47 0.05 -2.10
N THR A 35 -0.33 -1.01 -1.89
CA THR A 35 -0.37 -2.20 -2.77
C THR A 35 -1.73 -2.38 -3.46
N SER A 36 -2.81 -1.81 -2.90
CA SER A 36 -4.13 -1.71 -3.51
C SER A 36 -4.31 -0.29 -4.04
N PRO A 37 -4.93 -0.07 -5.21
CA PRO A 37 -5.26 1.27 -5.65
C PRO A 37 -6.05 2.00 -4.55
N PRO A 38 -5.75 3.28 -4.26
CA PRO A 38 -6.50 4.03 -3.27
C PRO A 38 -7.99 4.06 -3.66
N LYS A 39 -8.87 4.11 -2.65
CA LYS A 39 -10.29 4.44 -2.84
C LYS A 39 -10.41 5.73 -3.70
N PRO A 40 -11.53 5.88 -4.44
CA PRO A 40 -11.66 6.74 -5.64
C PRO A 40 -11.51 8.27 -5.44
N SER A 41 -11.04 8.75 -4.29
CA SER A 41 -10.81 10.18 -4.03
C SER A 41 -9.41 10.68 -4.36
N HIS A 42 -8.46 9.82 -4.80
CA HIS A 42 -7.15 10.25 -5.28
C HIS A 42 -7.10 10.27 -6.83
N PRO A 43 -7.36 11.41 -7.47
CA PRO A 43 -7.51 11.52 -8.93
C PRO A 43 -6.23 11.27 -9.73
N LEU A 44 -5.05 11.36 -9.11
CA LEU A 44 -3.77 11.41 -9.83
C LEU A 44 -3.15 10.04 -10.17
N LEU A 45 -3.64 8.94 -9.60
CA LEU A 45 -2.94 7.64 -9.69
C LEU A 45 -3.78 6.49 -10.25
N LEU A 46 -5.10 6.65 -10.37
CA LEU A 46 -6.00 5.51 -10.67
C LEU A 46 -5.92 5.03 -12.12
N GLY A 47 -5.87 5.96 -13.09
CA GLY A 47 -5.79 5.62 -14.52
C GLY A 47 -4.44 4.97 -14.86
N ALA A 48 -3.35 5.68 -14.59
CA ALA A 48 -2.01 5.23 -14.91
C ALA A 48 -1.62 3.93 -14.19
N MET A 49 -2.01 3.75 -12.91
CA MET A 49 -1.68 2.53 -12.17
C MET A 49 -2.49 1.33 -12.65
N ARG A 50 -3.79 1.50 -12.93
CA ARG A 50 -4.63 0.45 -13.50
C ARG A 50 -4.10 0.00 -14.86
N GLU A 51 -3.72 0.94 -15.73
CA GLU A 51 -3.12 0.63 -17.02
C GLU A 51 -1.78 -0.10 -16.87
N ARG A 52 -0.91 0.33 -15.95
CA ARG A 52 0.35 -0.36 -15.66
C ARG A 52 0.14 -1.81 -15.22
N LEU A 53 -0.82 -2.07 -14.35
CA LEU A 53 -1.17 -3.41 -13.86
C LEU A 53 -1.78 -4.29 -14.97
N LEU A 54 -2.65 -3.72 -15.80
CA LEU A 54 -3.21 -4.44 -16.95
C LEU A 54 -2.12 -4.76 -17.99
N LYS A 55 -1.17 -3.85 -18.20
CA LYS A 55 -0.04 -4.03 -19.10
C LYS A 55 0.96 -5.06 -18.56
N SER A 56 1.24 -5.08 -17.25
CA SER A 56 2.12 -6.09 -16.65
C SER A 56 1.50 -7.49 -16.69
N ARG A 57 0.19 -7.62 -16.43
CA ARG A 57 -0.54 -8.89 -16.54
C ARG A 57 -0.46 -9.51 -17.94
N LYS A 58 -0.34 -8.69 -18.98
CA LYS A 58 -0.19 -9.15 -20.37
C LYS A 58 1.25 -9.48 -20.77
N ARG A 59 2.24 -9.31 -19.89
CA ARG A 59 3.64 -9.68 -20.19
C ARG A 59 3.82 -11.17 -19.96
N ALA A 60 4.38 -11.86 -20.95
CA ALA A 60 4.73 -13.28 -20.88
C ALA A 60 6.15 -13.53 -20.32
N GLY A 61 6.88 -12.48 -19.96
CA GLY A 61 8.25 -12.56 -19.46
C GLY A 61 8.52 -11.56 -18.34
N GLY A 62 9.60 -11.80 -17.60
CA GLY A 62 10.13 -10.93 -16.55
C GLY A 62 11.62 -10.66 -16.77
N VAL A 63 12.21 -9.84 -15.91
CA VAL A 63 13.67 -9.67 -15.84
C VAL A 63 14.17 -10.51 -14.66
N PRO A 64 15.22 -11.33 -14.83
CA PRO A 64 15.85 -12.04 -13.73
C PRO A 64 16.25 -11.08 -12.60
N LEU A 65 16.04 -11.49 -11.36
CA LEU A 65 16.28 -10.62 -10.20
C LEU A 65 17.73 -10.14 -10.14
N ASP A 66 18.69 -11.02 -10.46
CA ASP A 66 20.12 -10.68 -10.41
C ASP A 66 20.51 -9.64 -11.48
N ASP A 67 19.87 -9.68 -12.65
CA ASP A 67 20.09 -8.68 -13.70
C ASP A 67 19.54 -7.30 -13.27
N VAL A 68 18.40 -7.28 -12.57
CA VAL A 68 17.85 -6.06 -11.99
C VAL A 68 18.78 -5.52 -10.90
N LEU A 69 19.21 -6.36 -9.96
CA LEU A 69 20.09 -5.93 -8.88
C LEU A 69 21.39 -5.29 -9.41
N ARG A 70 22.00 -5.90 -10.43
CA ARG A 70 23.17 -5.33 -11.14
C ARG A 70 22.87 -4.00 -11.81
N GLN A 71 21.72 -3.88 -12.49
CA GLN A 71 21.29 -2.62 -13.12
C GLN A 71 21.13 -1.50 -12.10
N PHE A 72 20.69 -1.82 -10.88
CA PHE A 72 20.50 -0.87 -9.78
C PHE A 72 21.74 -0.71 -8.87
N GLY A 73 22.87 -1.34 -9.21
CA GLY A 73 24.12 -1.23 -8.46
C GLY A 73 24.08 -1.89 -7.08
N ILE A 74 23.20 -2.87 -6.88
CA ILE A 74 23.08 -3.63 -5.63
C ILE A 74 23.84 -4.94 -5.82
N ASP A 75 25.00 -5.06 -5.18
CA ASP A 75 25.73 -6.33 -5.10
C ASP A 75 25.24 -7.14 -3.89
N ARG A 76 24.91 -8.42 -4.11
CA ARG A 76 24.45 -9.33 -3.06
C ARG A 76 25.58 -9.89 -2.18
N ASP A 77 26.83 -9.68 -2.61
CA ASP A 77 28.03 -10.26 -2.01
C ASP A 77 28.94 -9.21 -1.32
N ALA A 78 28.41 -7.99 -1.08
CA ALA A 78 29.11 -6.90 -0.38
C ALA A 78 28.71 -6.78 1.10
#